data_AF-A0ABD6ETC6-F1
#
_entry.id   AF-A0ABD6ETC6-F1
#
_cell.length_a   1.000
_cell.length_b   1.000
_cell.length_c   1.000
_cell.angle_alpha   90.00
_cell.angle_beta   90.00
_cell.angle_gamma   90.00
#
_symmetry.space_group_name_H-M   'P 1'
#
loop_
_entity.id
_entity.type
_entity.pdbx_description
1 polymer ?
#
loop_
_entity_poly.entity_id
_entity_poly.type
_entity_poly.pdbx_seq_one_letter_code
_entity_poly.pdbx_strand_id
1 'polypeptide(L)'
;MQTLLDLMLNNLSNAIACLQHVKESMERLRDHPSCNNQLVKNLILEINSSKLAYNITMEEVALHLFRAFLSLDFQSSSALIGVATNWKSLFINYYKPIQNQTQALIAIEEYLNVNPEFGPMTAKVIYSLYEMDIFDEEAILKWFSTVSETAPVRSLVMPIIHWLEEADEEEDD
;
A
#
# COMPACT_ATOMS: atom_id res chain seq x y z
N MET A 1 25.73 -22.75 -5.60
CA MET A 1 25.77 -21.27 -5.74
C MET A 1 24.97 -20.82 -6.95
N GLN A 2 25.19 -21.38 -8.14
CA GLN A 2 24.39 -21.09 -9.35
C GLN A 2 22.87 -21.25 -9.14
N THR A 3 22.43 -22.34 -8.50
CA THR A 3 21.00 -22.62 -8.26
C THR A 3 20.28 -21.65 -7.33
N LEU A 4 20.97 -21.07 -6.34
CA LEU A 4 20.38 -20.06 -5.46
C LEU A 4 20.24 -18.72 -6.18
N LEU A 5 21.24 -18.35 -6.99
CA LEU A 5 21.19 -17.15 -7.81
C LEU A 5 20.07 -17.24 -8.85
N ASP A 6 19.92 -18.39 -9.52
CA ASP A 6 18.86 -18.62 -10.52
C ASP A 6 17.46 -18.57 -9.88
N LEU A 7 17.29 -19.12 -8.67
CA LEU A 7 16.03 -19.01 -7.91
C LEU A 7 15.73 -17.56 -7.53
N MET A 8 16.72 -16.80 -7.06
CA MET A 8 16.55 -15.38 -6.73
C MET A 8 16.19 -14.54 -7.95
N LEU A 9 16.85 -14.78 -9.09
CA LEU A 9 16.58 -14.09 -10.35
C LEU A 9 15.17 -14.41 -10.88
N ASN A 10 14.74 -15.67 -10.80
CA ASN A 10 13.39 -16.07 -11.20
C ASN A 10 12.32 -15.43 -10.30
N ASN A 11 12.52 -15.42 -8.98
CA ASN A 11 11.60 -14.77 -8.05
C ASN A 11 11.50 -13.26 -8.32
N LEU A 12 12.63 -12.59 -8.57
CA LEU A 12 12.65 -11.17 -8.90
C LEU A 12 11.91 -10.89 -10.21
N SER A 13 12.14 -11.71 -11.25
CA SER A 13 11.44 -11.61 -12.54
C SER A 13 9.93 -11.79 -12.37
N ASN A 14 9.50 -12.76 -11.58
CA ASN A 14 8.10 -13.03 -11.28
C ASN A 14 7.43 -11.86 -10.54
N ALA A 15 8.11 -11.30 -9.53
CA ALA A 15 7.62 -10.15 -8.78
C ALA A 15 7.42 -8.91 -9.68
N ILE A 16 8.39 -8.63 -10.57
CA ILE A 16 8.31 -7.52 -11.53
C ILE A 16 7.15 -7.73 -12.50
N ALA A 17 7.01 -8.93 -13.06
CA ALA A 17 5.92 -9.25 -13.99
C ALA A 17 4.55 -9.12 -13.32
N CYS A 18 4.42 -9.59 -12.08
CA CYS A 18 3.19 -9.43 -11.30
C CYS A 18 2.89 -7.94 -11.05
N LEU A 19 3.87 -7.15 -10.62
CA LEU A 19 3.70 -5.71 -10.39
C LEU A 19 3.21 -4.99 -11.65
N GLN A 20 3.84 -5.26 -12.80
CA GLN A 20 3.46 -4.65 -14.07
C GLN A 20 2.01 -4.99 -14.44
N HIS A 21 1.61 -6.26 -14.31
CA HIS A 21 0.24 -6.68 -14.61
C HIS A 21 -0.80 -6.09 -13.64
N VAL A 22 -0.45 -5.98 -12.36
CA VAL A 22 -1.31 -5.33 -11.35
C VAL A 22 -1.48 -3.85 -11.69
N LYS A 23 -0.39 -3.16 -12.05
CA LYS A 23 -0.43 -1.74 -12.45
C LYS A 23 -1.31 -1.50 -13.67
N GLU A 24 -1.12 -2.26 -14.75
CA GLU A 24 -1.94 -2.14 -15.97
C GLU A 24 -3.42 -2.37 -15.68
N SER A 25 -3.73 -3.32 -14.79
CA SER A 25 -5.11 -3.60 -14.37
C SER A 25 -5.72 -2.46 -13.55
N MET A 26 -4.93 -1.80 -12.69
CA MET A 26 -5.36 -0.63 -11.92
C MET A 26 -5.53 0.62 -12.80
N GLU A 27 -4.67 0.85 -13.78
CA GLU A 27 -4.82 1.92 -14.77
C GLU A 27 -6.11 1.75 -15.57
N ARG A 28 -6.38 0.53 -16.05
CA ARG A 28 -7.67 0.20 -16.72
C ARG A 28 -8.88 0.49 -15.84
N LEU A 29 -8.80 0.17 -14.55
CA LEU A 29 -9.89 0.44 -13.61
C LEU A 29 -10.08 1.94 -13.37
N ARG A 30 -8.99 2.70 -13.23
CA ARG A 30 -9.00 4.15 -12.98
C ARG A 30 -9.63 4.90 -14.16
N ASP A 31 -9.26 4.51 -15.37
CA ASP A 31 -9.69 5.17 -16.60
C ASP A 31 -11.08 4.68 -17.07
N HIS A 32 -11.69 3.76 -16.33
CA HIS A 32 -13.02 3.25 -16.66
C HIS A 32 -14.11 4.30 -16.36
N PRO A 33 -14.99 4.65 -17.32
CA PRO A 33 -15.98 5.73 -17.17
C PRO A 33 -16.95 5.56 -15.99
N SER A 34 -17.18 4.30 -15.59
CA SER A 34 -18.08 3.93 -14.50
C SER A 34 -17.41 2.86 -13.64
N CYS A 35 -16.45 3.24 -12.79
CA CYS A 35 -15.91 2.34 -11.79
C CYS A 35 -17.03 1.86 -10.86
N ASN A 36 -17.16 0.54 -10.71
CA ASN A 36 -18.21 -0.05 -9.88
C ASN A 36 -17.69 -1.30 -9.15
N ASN A 37 -18.46 -1.79 -8.19
CA ASN A 37 -18.10 -2.94 -7.37
C ASN A 37 -17.83 -4.22 -8.18
N GLN A 38 -18.44 -4.38 -9.37
CA GLN A 38 -18.18 -5.55 -10.22
C GLN A 38 -16.78 -5.48 -10.84
N LEU A 39 -16.35 -4.31 -11.29
CA LEU A 39 -15.00 -4.11 -11.83
C LEU A 39 -13.93 -4.32 -10.75
N VAL A 40 -14.20 -3.85 -9.52
CA VAL A 40 -13.31 -4.12 -8.38
C VAL A 40 -13.23 -5.62 -8.08
N LYS A 41 -14.35 -6.35 -8.11
CA LYS A 41 -14.34 -7.82 -7.96
C LYS A 41 -13.55 -8.52 -9.08
N ASN A 42 -13.68 -8.06 -10.31
CA ASN A 42 -12.91 -8.61 -11.43
C ASN A 42 -11.40 -8.37 -11.21
N LEU A 43 -11.02 -7.17 -10.78
CA LEU A 43 -9.62 -6.86 -10.46
C LEU A 43 -9.07 -7.75 -9.35
N ILE A 44 -9.84 -8.03 -8.29
CA ILE A 44 -9.45 -8.99 -7.24
C ILE A 44 -9.16 -10.37 -7.82
N LEU A 45 -10.00 -10.85 -8.76
CA LEU A 45 -9.78 -12.13 -9.42
C LEU A 45 -8.53 -12.12 -10.31
N GLU A 46 -8.26 -11.03 -11.03
CA GLU A 46 -7.06 -10.86 -11.87
C GLU A 46 -5.78 -10.86 -11.02
N ILE A 47 -5.78 -10.16 -9.88
CA ILE A 47 -4.66 -10.11 -8.94
C ILE A 47 -4.42 -11.49 -8.30
N ASN A 48 -5.48 -12.17 -7.84
CA ASN A 48 -5.37 -13.51 -7.27
C ASN A 48 -4.86 -14.54 -8.29
N SER A 49 -5.29 -14.42 -9.54
CA SER A 49 -4.77 -15.25 -10.64
C SER A 49 -3.29 -14.99 -10.89
N SER A 50 -2.87 -13.72 -10.86
CA SER A 50 -1.47 -13.31 -11.01
C SER A 50 -0.59 -13.83 -9.88
N LYS A 51 -1.06 -13.72 -8.63
CA LYS A 51 -0.37 -14.28 -7.45
C LYS A 51 -0.04 -15.76 -7.64
N LEU A 52 -1.01 -16.55 -8.12
CA LEU A 52 -0.82 -17.98 -8.38
C LEU A 52 0.14 -18.24 -9.55
N ALA A 53 0.02 -17.46 -10.64
CA ALA A 53 0.87 -17.62 -11.82
C ALA A 53 2.35 -17.32 -11.54
N TYR A 54 2.62 -16.28 -10.74
CA TYR A 54 3.98 -15.83 -10.42
C TYR A 54 4.53 -16.42 -9.11
N ASN A 55 3.73 -17.22 -8.39
CA ASN A 55 4.08 -17.86 -7.13
C ASN A 55 4.62 -16.89 -6.07
N ILE A 56 3.89 -15.78 -5.85
CA ILE A 56 4.23 -14.79 -4.83
C ILE A 56 3.32 -14.91 -3.59
N THR A 57 3.82 -14.39 -2.48
CA THR A 57 3.14 -14.32 -1.18
C THR A 57 2.07 -13.23 -1.18
N MET A 58 1.17 -13.26 -0.18
CA MET A 58 0.17 -12.19 -0.02
C MET A 58 0.81 -10.86 0.41
N GLU A 59 1.92 -10.90 1.13
CA GLU A 59 2.69 -9.71 1.52
C GLU A 59 3.31 -9.04 0.28
N GLU A 60 3.89 -9.83 -0.64
CA GLU A 60 4.38 -9.30 -1.92
C GLU A 60 3.24 -8.74 -2.78
N VAL A 61 2.07 -9.39 -2.80
CA VAL A 61 0.87 -8.83 -3.47
C VAL A 61 0.50 -7.48 -2.83
N ALA A 62 0.45 -7.40 -1.50
CA ALA A 62 0.08 -6.20 -0.77
C ALA A 62 1.07 -5.04 -1.03
N LEU A 63 2.37 -5.32 -1.03
CA LEU A 63 3.41 -4.35 -1.37
C LEU A 63 3.26 -3.86 -2.82
N HIS A 64 3.15 -4.79 -3.77
CA HIS A 64 3.07 -4.45 -5.19
C HIS A 64 1.78 -3.73 -5.57
N LEU A 65 0.65 -4.10 -4.96
CA LEU A 65 -0.63 -3.44 -5.18
C LEU A 65 -0.55 -1.97 -4.74
N PHE A 66 0.05 -1.68 -3.60
CA PHE A 66 0.16 -0.30 -3.13
C PHE A 66 1.19 0.51 -3.93
N ARG A 67 2.33 -0.10 -4.33
CA ARG A 67 3.29 0.52 -5.25
C ARG A 67 2.63 0.87 -6.60
N ALA A 68 1.86 -0.06 -7.15
CA ALA A 68 1.10 0.16 -8.38
C ALA A 68 0.10 1.32 -8.21
N PHE A 69 -0.64 1.34 -7.10
CA PHE A 69 -1.55 2.43 -6.75
C PHE A 69 -0.86 3.79 -6.73
N LEU A 70 0.24 3.93 -5.97
CA LEU A 70 1.01 5.19 -5.88
C LEU A 70 1.61 5.62 -7.23
N SER A 71 1.88 4.65 -8.12
CA SER A 71 2.40 4.92 -9.47
C SER A 71 1.37 5.45 -10.47
N LEU A 72 0.09 5.57 -10.08
CA LEU A 72 -0.98 6.11 -10.92
C LEU A 72 -0.93 7.65 -11.08
N ASP A 73 0.10 8.31 -10.55
CA ASP A 73 0.39 9.75 -10.68
C ASP A 73 -0.79 10.66 -10.28
N PHE A 74 -0.85 11.01 -9.00
CA PHE A 74 -1.90 11.84 -8.44
C PHE A 74 -1.47 13.30 -8.32
N GLN A 75 -2.26 14.20 -8.91
CA GLN A 75 -2.00 15.65 -8.88
C GLN A 75 -2.17 16.28 -7.48
N SER A 76 -2.80 15.58 -6.53
CA SER A 76 -3.04 16.06 -5.17
C SER A 76 -3.40 14.92 -4.21
N SER A 77 -3.28 15.18 -2.90
CA SER A 77 -3.74 14.25 -1.86
C SER A 77 -5.23 13.94 -1.99
N SER A 78 -6.06 14.93 -2.33
CA SER A 78 -7.50 14.72 -2.57
C SER A 78 -7.78 13.79 -3.75
N ALA A 79 -6.99 13.84 -4.83
CA ALA A 79 -7.15 12.94 -5.96
C ALA A 79 -6.81 11.49 -5.56
N LEU A 80 -5.70 11.30 -4.87
CA LEU A 80 -5.29 9.99 -4.33
C LEU A 80 -6.36 9.42 -3.38
N ILE A 81 -6.77 10.20 -2.39
CA ILE A 81 -7.78 9.83 -1.39
C ILE A 81 -9.12 9.52 -2.07
N GLY A 82 -9.50 10.28 -3.11
CA GLY A 82 -10.72 10.03 -3.88
C GLY A 82 -10.70 8.68 -4.60
N VAL A 83 -9.59 8.31 -5.23
CA VAL A 83 -9.44 6.98 -5.85
C VAL A 83 -9.40 5.89 -4.77
N ALA A 84 -8.70 6.11 -3.66
CA ALA A 84 -8.66 5.16 -2.56
C ALA A 84 -10.05 4.88 -1.97
N THR A 85 -10.87 5.93 -1.83
CA THR A 85 -12.27 5.82 -1.38
C THR A 85 -13.08 4.96 -2.34
N ASN A 86 -12.98 5.22 -3.65
CA ASN A 86 -13.68 4.44 -4.68
C ASN A 86 -13.23 2.97 -4.70
N TRP A 87 -12.00 2.69 -4.29
CA TRP A 87 -11.41 1.36 -4.25
C TRP A 87 -11.35 0.77 -2.84
N LYS A 88 -12.09 1.32 -1.86
CA LYS A 88 -12.08 0.83 -0.47
C LYS A 88 -12.31 -0.68 -0.37
N SER A 89 -13.23 -1.24 -1.15
CA SER A 89 -13.48 -2.70 -1.14
C SER A 89 -12.32 -3.53 -1.70
N LEU A 90 -11.52 -2.98 -2.63
CA LEU A 90 -10.27 -3.62 -3.09
C LEU A 90 -9.26 -3.64 -1.94
N PHE A 91 -9.08 -2.51 -1.27
CA PHE A 91 -8.10 -2.39 -0.21
C PHE A 91 -8.44 -3.24 1.01
N ILE A 92 -9.69 -3.23 1.48
CA ILE A 92 -10.13 -4.10 2.58
C ILE A 92 -9.89 -5.59 2.25
N ASN A 93 -10.01 -6.00 0.98
CA ASN A 93 -9.75 -7.39 0.59
C ASN A 93 -8.28 -7.81 0.79
N TYR A 94 -7.33 -6.90 0.58
CA TYR A 94 -5.89 -7.21 0.65
C TYR A 94 -5.22 -6.77 1.95
N TYR A 95 -5.74 -5.75 2.63
CA TYR A 95 -5.12 -5.13 3.79
C TYR A 95 -5.84 -5.46 5.10
N LYS A 96 -6.65 -6.51 5.15
CA LYS A 96 -7.21 -6.99 6.42
C LYS A 96 -6.13 -7.51 7.40
N PRO A 97 -5.10 -8.26 6.97
CA PRO A 97 -4.01 -8.65 7.88
C PRO A 97 -3.05 -7.49 8.14
N ILE A 98 -2.67 -7.30 9.41
CA ILE A 98 -1.70 -6.28 9.84
C ILE A 98 -0.38 -6.36 9.03
N GLN A 99 0.10 -7.57 8.73
CA GLN A 99 1.32 -7.74 7.90
C GLN A 99 1.15 -7.08 6.53
N ASN A 100 -0.01 -7.22 5.89
CA ASN A 100 -0.25 -6.63 4.59
C ASN A 100 -0.39 -5.10 4.68
N GLN A 101 -1.00 -4.58 5.74
CA GLN A 101 -1.08 -3.13 6.00
C GLN A 101 0.33 -2.54 6.14
N THR A 102 1.21 -3.20 6.89
CA THR A 102 2.61 -2.77 7.00
C THR A 102 3.35 -2.76 5.66
N GLN A 103 3.03 -3.69 4.73
CA GLN A 103 3.59 -3.66 3.37
C GLN A 103 3.13 -2.43 2.56
N ALA A 104 1.88 -1.98 2.73
CA ALA A 104 1.43 -0.73 2.10
C ALA A 104 2.11 0.50 2.70
N LEU A 105 2.32 0.53 4.01
CA LEU A 105 3.05 1.62 4.67
C LEU A 105 4.53 1.67 4.24
N ILE A 106 5.18 0.51 4.07
CA ILE A 106 6.51 0.40 3.46
C ILE A 106 6.49 0.95 2.03
N ALA A 107 5.48 0.63 1.23
CA ALA A 107 5.36 1.18 -0.13
C ALA A 107 5.25 2.73 -0.12
N ILE A 108 4.56 3.31 0.85
CA ILE A 108 4.47 4.77 1.03
C ILE A 108 5.84 5.37 1.37
N GLU A 109 6.57 4.75 2.30
CA GLU A 109 7.93 5.16 2.68
C GLU A 109 8.89 5.12 1.48
N GLU A 110 8.90 4.01 0.74
CA GLU A 110 9.72 3.86 -0.46
C GLU A 110 9.35 4.89 -1.54
N TYR A 111 8.06 5.12 -1.74
CA TYR A 111 7.58 6.10 -2.71
C TYR A 111 8.02 7.51 -2.34
N LEU A 112 7.96 7.89 -1.06
CA LEU A 112 8.44 9.18 -0.57
C LEU A 112 9.95 9.34 -0.79
N ASN A 113 10.74 8.29 -0.55
CA ASN A 113 12.20 8.33 -0.75
C ASN A 113 12.57 8.59 -2.22
N VAL A 114 11.74 8.14 -3.17
CA VAL A 114 11.92 8.37 -4.61
C VAL A 114 11.31 9.71 -5.05
N ASN A 115 10.23 10.16 -4.40
CA ASN A 115 9.45 11.34 -4.75
C ASN A 115 9.31 12.27 -3.52
N PRO A 116 10.36 13.02 -3.14
CA PRO A 116 10.33 13.86 -1.94
C PRO A 116 9.21 14.91 -1.92
N GLU A 117 8.72 15.33 -3.08
CA GLU A 117 7.56 16.22 -3.27
C GLU A 117 6.25 15.62 -2.74
N PHE A 118 6.19 14.31 -2.53
CA PHE A 118 5.07 13.63 -1.86
C PHE A 118 5.02 13.93 -0.36
N GLY A 119 6.14 14.36 0.25
CA GLY A 119 6.29 14.59 1.69
C GLY A 119 5.16 15.40 2.35
N PRO A 120 4.74 16.55 1.81
CA PRO A 120 3.63 17.33 2.35
C PRO A 120 2.28 16.60 2.40
N MET A 121 2.11 15.51 1.64
CA MET A 121 0.88 14.73 1.56
C MET A 121 0.92 13.44 2.40
N THR A 122 2.11 12.94 2.74
CA THR A 122 2.33 11.62 3.35
C THR A 122 1.47 11.39 4.60
N ALA A 123 1.54 12.30 5.57
CA ALA A 123 0.78 12.18 6.82
C ALA A 123 -0.73 12.16 6.54
N LYS A 124 -1.22 13.09 5.73
CA LYS A 124 -2.65 13.17 5.37
C LYS A 124 -3.13 11.90 4.68
N VAL A 125 -2.33 11.30 3.81
CA VAL A 125 -2.68 10.05 3.11
C VAL A 125 -2.77 8.89 4.11
N ILE A 126 -1.77 8.71 4.98
CA ILE A 126 -1.78 7.64 5.99
C ILE A 126 -2.99 7.78 6.92
N TYR A 127 -3.21 8.99 7.46
CA TYR A 127 -4.36 9.26 8.33
C TYR A 127 -5.70 9.02 7.62
N SER A 128 -5.83 9.42 6.35
CA SER A 128 -7.07 9.18 5.60
C SER A 128 -7.32 7.70 5.33
N LEU A 129 -6.28 6.89 5.18
CA LEU A 129 -6.42 5.43 5.01
C LEU A 129 -6.76 4.73 6.33
N TYR A 130 -6.26 5.25 7.45
CA TYR A 130 -6.69 4.85 8.79
C TYR A 130 -8.19 5.14 9.00
N GLU A 131 -8.65 6.36 8.75
CA GLU A 131 -10.08 6.75 8.84
C GLU A 131 -10.98 5.94 7.89
N MET A 132 -10.40 5.31 6.86
CA MET A 132 -11.10 4.43 5.93
C MET A 132 -11.11 2.97 6.38
N ASP A 133 -10.64 2.61 7.56
CA ASP A 133 -10.49 1.23 8.05
C ASP A 133 -9.61 0.37 7.11
N ILE A 134 -8.68 1.01 6.39
CA ILE A 134 -7.71 0.30 5.53
C ILE A 134 -6.45 -0.02 6.33
N PHE A 135 -6.05 0.88 7.23
CA PHE A 135 -4.98 0.67 8.18
C PHE A 135 -5.53 0.70 9.60
N ASP A 136 -5.09 -0.25 10.40
CA ASP A 136 -5.32 -0.26 11.82
C ASP A 136 -4.16 0.45 12.53
N GLU A 137 -4.43 0.94 13.73
CA GLU A 137 -3.44 1.56 14.60
C GLU A 137 -2.21 0.65 14.81
N GLU A 138 -2.44 -0.62 15.14
CA GLU A 138 -1.38 -1.61 15.35
C GLU A 138 -0.42 -1.67 14.15
N ALA A 139 -0.93 -1.59 12.91
CA ALA A 139 -0.08 -1.63 11.73
C ALA A 139 0.75 -0.37 11.57
N ILE A 140 0.19 0.81 11.86
CA ILE A 140 0.90 2.09 11.77
C ILE A 140 2.03 2.14 12.79
N LEU A 141 1.74 1.82 14.05
CA LEU A 141 2.74 1.79 15.13
C LEU A 141 3.82 0.73 14.86
N LYS A 142 3.41 -0.47 14.42
CA LYS A 142 4.35 -1.54 14.06
C LYS A 142 5.27 -1.14 12.92
N TRP A 143 4.74 -0.57 11.83
CA TRP A 143 5.58 -0.06 10.74
C TRP A 143 6.52 1.04 11.24
N PHE A 144 6.01 2.02 11.98
CA PHE A 144 6.82 3.13 12.50
C PHE A 144 8.00 2.68 13.37
N SER A 145 7.81 1.60 14.15
CA SER A 145 8.90 0.99 14.95
C SER A 145 10.06 0.44 14.09
N THR A 146 9.80 0.15 12.81
CA THR A 146 10.81 -0.34 11.85
C THR A 146 11.46 0.78 11.02
N VAL A 147 10.88 1.98 11.01
CA VAL A 147 11.38 3.13 10.26
C VAL A 147 12.70 3.62 10.86
N SER A 148 13.71 3.82 10.02
CA SER A 148 15.01 4.37 10.45
C SER A 148 14.85 5.74 11.13
N GLU A 149 15.60 5.99 12.20
CA GLU A 149 15.62 7.29 12.90
C GLU A 149 15.93 8.48 11.98
N THR A 150 16.68 8.23 10.91
CA THR A 150 17.08 9.25 9.92
C THR A 150 16.16 9.32 8.70
N ALA A 151 15.13 8.47 8.60
CA ALA A 151 14.23 8.46 7.46
C ALA A 151 13.37 9.73 7.43
N PRO A 152 13.21 10.41 6.28
CA PRO A 152 12.38 11.62 6.16
C PRO A 152 10.93 11.40 6.60
N VAL A 153 10.39 10.19 6.39
CA VAL A 153 9.01 9.87 6.76
C VAL A 153 8.75 10.02 8.25
N ARG A 154 9.76 9.80 9.11
CA ARG A 154 9.62 9.75 10.57
C ARG A 154 9.10 11.06 11.14
N SER A 155 9.68 12.19 10.71
CA SER A 155 9.24 13.52 11.18
C SER A 155 7.89 13.93 10.60
N LEU A 156 7.57 13.49 9.37
CA LEU A 156 6.31 13.79 8.71
C LEU A 156 5.12 13.14 9.40
N VAL A 157 5.26 11.89 9.85
CA VAL A 157 4.16 11.11 10.43
C VAL A 157 4.10 11.20 11.96
N MET A 158 5.09 11.81 12.62
CA MET A 158 5.14 11.94 14.08
C MET A 158 3.83 12.47 14.71
N PRO A 159 3.14 13.48 14.14
CA PRO A 159 1.86 13.92 14.70
C PRO A 159 0.77 12.84 14.74
N ILE A 160 0.78 11.90 13.78
CA ILE A 160 -0.14 10.75 13.77
C ILE A 160 0.26 9.76 14.85
N ILE A 161 1.55 9.49 15.00
CA ILE A 161 2.06 8.55 16.00
C ILE A 161 1.70 9.01 17.40
N HIS A 162 1.97 10.27 17.75
CA HIS A 162 1.57 10.80 19.04
C HIS A 162 0.05 10.75 19.24
N TRP A 163 -0.73 11.05 18.21
CA TRP A 163 -2.19 11.01 18.32
C TRP A 163 -2.73 9.60 18.59
N LEU A 164 -2.15 8.57 17.96
CA LEU A 164 -2.50 7.17 18.22
C LEU A 164 -2.09 6.76 19.65
N GLU A 165 -0.85 7.04 20.04
CA GLU A 165 -0.34 6.71 21.38
C GLU A 165 -1.11 7.43 22.51
N GLU A 166 -1.56 8.67 22.30
CA GLU A 166 -2.39 9.41 23.26
C GLU A 166 -3.81 8.83 23.40
N ALA A 167 -4.38 8.28 22.33
CA ALA A 167 -5.72 7.68 22.36
C ALA A 167 -5.74 6.38 23.19
N ASP A 168 -4.68 5.57 23.10
CA ASP A 168 -4.52 4.35 23.90
C ASP A 168 -4.40 4.65 25.41
N GLU A 169 -3.73 5.76 25.80
CA GLU A 169 -3.58 6.15 27.21
C GLU A 169 -4.90 6.60 27.87
N GLU A 170 -5.88 7.10 27.10
CA GLU A 170 -7.20 7.53 27.63
C GLU A 170 -8.19 6.37 27.83
N GLU A 171 -7.96 5.19 27.23
CA GLU A 171 -8.85 4.02 27.36
C GLU A 171 -8.53 3.14 28.59
N ASP A 172 -7.32 3.28 29.15
CA ASP A 172 -6.83 2.51 30.30
C ASP A 172 -7.06 3.20 31.67
N ASP A 173 -7.62 4.43 31.69
CA ASP A 173 -8.02 5.21 32.87
C ASP A 173 -9.54 5.17 33.17
#